data_AF-A0AB35UIS0-F1
#
_entry.id   AF-A0AB35UIS0-F1
#
_cell.length_a   1.000
_cell.length_b   1.000
_cell.length_c   1.000
_cell.angle_alpha   90.00
_cell.angle_beta   90.00
_cell.angle_gamma   90.00
#
_symmetry.space_group_name_H-M   'P 1'
#
loop_
_entity.id
_entity.type
_entity.pdbx_description
1 polymer ?
#
loop_
_entity_poly.entity_id
_entity_poly.type
_entity_poly.pdbx_seq_one_letter_code
_entity_poly.pdbx_strand_id
1 'polypeptide(L)'
;MKKLLVLSMLLLLAGCKGEPAIEGFTEDQMAELGKHEEVLNKVRDQCEYQESVRLMMDAGAFNADDVELYCQIPLRAELVPSLTTLVTAGYDADQIKTLFDLNFYRPENTARYLNYAADNPQYSLEDVVVRINIGLDVPFFTNTHVIEDTSDFGMLINKYNELPAGYEPAELMITPSPCTIGFHFSCSFNDPQYVEKTAGEHFQQLVDAAAEAGIKINAIASYRSYDYQYNLYHYYLNEQGQEYADLYYARPGQSEHNSGLAIDVTMNDMNYNEIELGADYPWLLEHMADYGFILRYPEDKTEYTGFGYESWHLRYVGEEIAKVVMENNWCLEEYYARMDVTK
;
A
#
# COMPACT_ATOMS: atom_id res chain seq x y z
N MET A 1 22.89 85.44 -2.27
CA MET A 1 22.04 84.24 -2.12
C MET A 1 22.67 83.11 -2.94
N LYS A 2 22.80 81.94 -2.30
CA LYS A 2 23.06 80.56 -2.80
C LYS A 2 22.94 80.31 -4.31
N LYS A 3 23.60 79.37 -4.98
CA LYS A 3 24.81 78.52 -4.82
C LYS A 3 24.84 77.72 -6.16
N LEU A 4 26.04 77.55 -6.73
CA LEU A 4 26.44 76.63 -7.82
C LEU A 4 25.63 75.32 -7.95
N LEU A 5 25.37 74.86 -9.19
CA LEU A 5 25.39 73.43 -9.52
C LEU A 5 26.08 73.22 -10.89
N VAL A 6 27.08 72.34 -10.87
CA VAL A 6 27.91 71.93 -12.00
C VAL A 6 27.40 70.58 -12.54
N LEU A 7 27.36 70.53 -13.86
CA LEU A 7 27.44 69.41 -14.82
C LEU A 7 27.79 67.99 -14.30
N SER A 8 27.06 66.98 -14.78
CA SER A 8 27.55 65.63 -15.18
C SER A 8 26.37 64.85 -15.77
N MET A 9 26.19 64.83 -17.09
CA MET A 9 26.70 63.84 -18.05
C MET A 9 26.06 62.44 -17.89
N LEU A 10 25.08 62.18 -18.76
CA LEU A 10 24.57 60.85 -19.10
C LEU A 10 25.74 59.96 -19.54
N LEU A 11 25.87 58.77 -18.94
CA LEU A 11 26.43 57.61 -19.61
C LEU A 11 25.49 56.40 -19.44
N LEU A 12 25.45 55.62 -20.51
CA LEU A 12 24.42 54.69 -20.91
C LEU A 12 24.26 53.47 -19.98
N LEU A 13 23.00 53.05 -19.87
CA LEU A 13 22.54 51.73 -19.48
C LEU A 13 23.24 50.63 -20.29
N ALA A 14 24.11 49.87 -19.65
CA ALA A 14 24.43 48.51 -20.06
C ALA A 14 23.48 47.59 -19.29
N GLY A 15 22.75 46.74 -20.02
CA GLY A 15 21.74 45.86 -19.44
C GLY A 15 22.33 44.85 -18.47
N CYS A 16 22.07 45.02 -17.18
CA CYS A 16 21.95 43.88 -16.29
C CYS A 16 20.66 43.17 -16.66
N LYS A 17 20.77 42.01 -17.32
CA LYS A 17 19.75 40.97 -17.10
C LYS A 17 19.67 40.82 -15.59
N GLY A 18 18.48 40.98 -15.00
CA GLY A 18 18.32 40.89 -13.55
C GLY A 18 19.00 39.62 -13.06
N GLU A 19 19.98 39.77 -12.17
CA GLU A 19 20.60 38.63 -11.49
C GLU A 19 19.46 37.84 -10.82
N PRO A 20 19.45 36.50 -10.93
CA PRO A 20 18.49 35.72 -10.16
C PRO A 20 18.67 36.07 -8.68
N ALA A 21 17.61 36.59 -8.06
CA ALA A 21 17.68 37.03 -6.67
C ALA A 21 17.67 35.79 -5.76
N ILE A 22 18.53 35.78 -4.75
CA ILE A 22 18.35 34.92 -3.58
C ILE A 22 17.25 35.57 -2.74
N GLU A 23 16.08 34.95 -2.70
CA GLU A 23 14.92 35.48 -1.96
C GLU A 23 14.57 34.57 -0.78
N GLY A 24 14.07 35.16 0.31
CA GLY A 24 13.56 34.41 1.47
C GLY A 24 14.59 34.02 2.54
N PHE A 25 15.89 34.25 2.32
CA PHE A 25 16.93 33.97 3.32
C PHE A 25 17.09 35.11 4.33
N THR A 26 17.31 34.74 5.59
CA THR A 26 17.65 35.68 6.67
C THR A 26 19.08 36.22 6.54
N GLU A 27 19.40 37.32 7.22
CA GLU A 27 20.77 37.88 7.24
C GLU A 27 21.81 36.84 7.71
N ASP A 28 21.49 36.05 8.74
CA ASP A 28 22.37 35.01 9.27
C ASP A 28 22.59 33.88 8.25
N GLN A 29 21.54 33.48 7.53
CA GLN A 29 21.66 32.47 6.46
C GLN A 29 22.48 32.99 5.29
N MET A 30 22.29 34.25 4.89
CA MET A 30 23.11 34.88 3.85
C MET A 30 24.58 34.97 4.28
N ALA A 31 24.84 35.25 5.55
CA ALA A 31 26.19 35.24 6.10
C ALA A 31 26.80 33.83 6.09
N GLU A 32 26.02 32.79 6.39
CA GLU A 32 26.46 31.39 6.35
C GLU A 32 26.80 30.94 4.91
N LEU A 33 25.91 31.17 3.95
CA LEU A 33 26.15 30.87 2.53
C LEU A 33 27.37 31.63 2.01
N GLY A 34 27.54 32.88 2.44
CA GLY A 34 28.66 33.75 2.06
C GLY A 34 30.02 33.29 2.57
N LYS A 35 30.11 32.31 3.48
CA LYS A 35 31.40 31.71 3.87
C LYS A 35 32.05 30.92 2.72
N HIS A 36 31.25 30.48 1.75
CA HIS A 36 31.68 29.70 0.60
C HIS A 36 31.17 30.38 -0.68
N GLU A 37 32.02 31.16 -1.35
CA GLU A 37 31.64 31.93 -2.54
C GLU A 37 31.03 31.05 -3.65
N GLU A 38 31.55 29.85 -3.85
CA GLU A 38 31.00 28.88 -4.81
C GLU A 38 29.60 28.40 -4.44
N VAL A 39 29.32 28.16 -3.16
CA VAL A 39 28.00 27.73 -2.65
C VAL A 39 26.99 28.85 -2.85
N LEU A 40 27.33 30.09 -2.46
CA LEU A 40 26.47 31.25 -2.67
C LEU A 40 26.13 31.45 -4.15
N ASN A 41 27.12 31.33 -5.04
CA ASN A 41 26.91 31.43 -6.48
C ASN A 41 26.02 30.29 -7.01
N LYS A 42 26.18 29.05 -6.53
CA LYS A 42 25.30 27.93 -6.87
C LYS A 42 23.85 28.21 -6.45
N VAL A 43 23.63 28.62 -5.20
CA VAL A 43 22.29 28.95 -4.67
C VAL A 43 21.65 30.08 -5.49
N ARG A 44 22.42 31.12 -5.83
CA ARG A 44 21.93 32.25 -6.62
C ARG A 44 21.59 31.87 -8.06
N ASP A 45 22.54 31.26 -8.75
CA ASP A 45 22.55 31.23 -10.23
C ASP A 45 22.06 29.91 -10.83
N GLN A 46 22.09 28.82 -10.05
CA GLN A 46 21.89 27.46 -10.57
C GLN A 46 20.85 26.66 -9.78
N CYS A 47 20.36 27.21 -8.66
CA CYS A 47 19.47 26.50 -7.76
C CYS A 47 18.02 26.59 -8.21
N GLU A 48 17.44 25.45 -8.60
CA GLU A 48 16.02 25.39 -8.95
C GLU A 48 15.13 25.54 -7.71
N TYR A 49 15.55 24.93 -6.59
CA TYR A 49 14.80 24.93 -5.34
C TYR A 49 15.57 25.61 -4.19
N GLN A 50 15.72 26.93 -4.27
CA GLN A 50 16.32 27.74 -3.20
C GLN A 50 15.64 27.53 -1.84
N GLU A 51 14.32 27.31 -1.85
CA GLU A 51 13.54 27.02 -0.65
C GLU A 51 14.02 25.77 0.09
N SER A 52 14.45 24.74 -0.63
CA SER A 52 14.97 23.50 -0.04
C SER A 52 16.26 23.73 0.73
N VAL A 53 17.14 24.59 0.19
CA VAL A 53 18.36 25.03 0.89
C VAL A 53 17.99 25.75 2.18
N ARG A 54 17.00 26.67 2.11
CA ARG A 54 16.52 27.40 3.28
C ARG A 54 15.95 26.47 4.34
N LEU A 55 15.12 25.49 3.97
CA LEU A 55 14.56 24.50 4.89
C LEU A 55 15.65 23.69 5.61
N MET A 56 16.70 23.29 4.90
CA MET A 56 17.86 22.62 5.51
C MET A 56 18.59 23.53 6.52
N MET A 57 18.72 24.82 6.21
CA MET A 57 19.34 25.80 7.12
C MET A 57 18.47 26.07 8.35
N ASP A 58 17.16 26.25 8.16
CA ASP A 58 16.19 26.49 9.24
C ASP A 58 16.15 25.31 10.23
N ALA A 59 16.29 24.08 9.72
CA ALA A 59 16.36 22.87 10.54
C ALA A 59 17.74 22.62 11.19
N GLY A 60 18.75 23.44 10.87
CA GLY A 60 20.13 23.23 11.33
C GLY A 60 20.81 21.99 10.73
N ALA A 61 20.29 21.48 9.61
CA ALA A 61 20.78 20.29 8.90
C ALA A 61 21.60 20.63 7.64
N PHE A 62 21.78 21.92 7.34
CA PHE A 62 22.50 22.37 6.15
C PHE A 62 23.97 21.94 6.15
N ASN A 63 24.41 21.41 5.00
CA ASN A 63 25.79 21.13 4.68
C ASN A 63 26.12 21.75 3.32
N ALA A 64 27.23 22.51 3.26
CA ALA A 64 27.66 23.21 2.06
C ALA A 64 28.00 22.26 0.90
N ASP A 65 28.54 21.07 1.21
CA ASP A 65 28.94 20.08 0.20
C ASP A 65 27.73 19.48 -0.55
N ASP A 66 26.56 19.48 0.09
CA ASP A 66 25.33 18.88 -0.43
C ASP A 66 24.40 19.91 -1.12
N VAL A 67 24.82 21.17 -1.23
CA VAL A 67 23.97 22.26 -1.76
C VAL A 67 23.47 21.98 -3.17
N GLU A 68 24.28 21.34 -4.00
CA GLU A 68 23.93 20.99 -5.37
C GLU A 68 22.77 19.99 -5.43
N LEU A 69 22.72 19.07 -4.45
CA LEU A 69 21.64 18.11 -4.32
C LEU A 69 20.37 18.79 -3.78
N TYR A 70 20.48 19.64 -2.75
CA TYR A 70 19.33 20.39 -2.22
C TYR A 70 18.65 21.25 -3.29
N CYS A 71 19.45 21.83 -4.17
CA CYS A 71 18.97 22.67 -5.27
C CYS A 71 18.15 21.95 -6.33
N GLN A 72 18.11 20.61 -6.32
CA GLN A 72 17.43 19.77 -7.32
C GLN A 72 16.19 19.06 -6.79
N ILE A 73 15.85 19.24 -5.51
CA ILE A 73 14.74 18.53 -4.85
C ILE A 73 13.73 19.56 -4.35
N PRO A 74 12.43 19.46 -4.72
CA PRO A 74 11.37 20.27 -4.13
C PRO A 74 11.04 19.77 -2.71
N LEU A 75 11.79 20.24 -1.72
CA LEU A 75 11.70 19.75 -0.35
C LEU A 75 10.49 20.32 0.38
N ARG A 76 9.82 19.46 1.17
CA ARG A 76 8.81 19.86 2.16
C ARG A 76 9.43 19.79 3.57
N ALA A 77 8.97 20.63 4.48
CA ALA A 77 9.59 20.75 5.82
C ALA A 77 9.60 19.41 6.59
N GLU A 78 8.54 18.61 6.45
CA GLU A 78 8.40 17.29 7.07
C GLU A 78 9.41 16.25 6.53
N LEU A 79 9.99 16.49 5.35
CA LEU A 79 10.94 15.58 4.70
C LEU A 79 12.41 15.90 5.00
N VAL A 80 12.70 17.00 5.73
CA VAL A 80 14.08 17.37 6.09
C VAL A 80 14.85 16.24 6.81
N PRO A 81 14.26 15.52 7.81
CA PRO A 81 14.94 14.40 8.44
C PRO A 81 15.22 13.24 7.46
N SER A 82 14.27 12.96 6.57
CA SER A 82 14.42 11.95 5.52
C SER A 82 15.54 12.31 4.55
N LEU A 83 15.56 13.55 4.06
CA LEU A 83 16.58 14.05 3.15
C LEU A 83 17.99 13.92 3.77
N THR A 84 18.15 14.36 5.03
CA THR A 84 19.41 14.24 5.76
C THR A 84 19.89 12.78 5.83
N THR A 85 18.96 11.86 6.11
CA THR A 85 19.25 10.42 6.21
C THR A 85 19.67 9.85 4.85
N LEU A 86 18.94 10.19 3.77
CA LEU A 86 19.19 9.70 2.41
C LEU A 86 20.52 10.22 1.86
N VAL A 87 20.82 11.51 2.04
CA VAL A 87 22.08 12.13 1.63
C VAL A 87 23.26 11.47 2.36
N THR A 88 23.13 11.25 3.68
CA THR A 88 24.15 10.55 4.47
C THR A 88 24.37 9.11 3.97
N ALA A 89 23.32 8.45 3.50
CA ALA A 89 23.38 7.12 2.91
C ALA A 89 23.91 7.10 1.45
N GLY A 90 24.23 8.27 0.88
CA GLY A 90 24.81 8.39 -0.46
C GLY A 90 23.80 8.31 -1.61
N TYR A 91 22.51 8.56 -1.34
CA TYR A 91 21.49 8.62 -2.38
C TYR A 91 21.63 9.91 -3.19
N ASP A 92 21.48 9.81 -4.51
CA ASP A 92 21.51 10.97 -5.39
C ASP A 92 20.15 11.70 -5.47
N ALA A 93 20.13 12.86 -6.12
CA ALA A 93 18.93 13.69 -6.21
C ALA A 93 17.76 12.98 -6.92
N ASP A 94 18.02 12.13 -7.92
CA ASP A 94 16.99 11.45 -8.69
C ASP A 94 16.37 10.29 -7.91
N GLN A 95 17.19 9.55 -7.15
CA GLN A 95 16.70 8.54 -6.21
C GLN A 95 15.85 9.16 -5.09
N ILE A 96 16.28 10.31 -4.54
CA ILE A 96 15.52 11.00 -3.50
C ILE A 96 14.20 11.54 -4.03
N LYS A 97 14.21 12.16 -5.22
CA LYS A 97 12.97 12.59 -5.90
C LYS A 97 12.03 11.41 -6.14
N THR A 98 12.56 10.29 -6.63
CA THR A 98 11.78 9.06 -6.81
C THR A 98 11.05 8.65 -5.53
N LEU A 99 11.70 8.71 -4.37
CA LEU A 99 11.06 8.40 -3.09
C LEU A 99 10.03 9.46 -2.68
N PHE A 100 10.37 10.74 -2.79
CA PHE A 100 9.52 11.85 -2.32
C PHE A 100 8.30 12.12 -3.20
N ASP A 101 8.35 11.68 -4.46
CA ASP A 101 7.22 11.74 -5.41
C ASP A 101 6.19 10.63 -5.16
N LEU A 102 6.53 9.58 -4.40
CA LEU A 102 5.56 8.57 -3.98
C LEU A 102 4.64 9.18 -2.93
N ASN A 103 3.36 9.35 -3.26
CA ASN A 103 2.34 9.86 -2.33
C ASN A 103 2.07 8.92 -1.14
N PHE A 104 2.61 7.71 -1.15
CA PHE A 104 2.58 6.73 -0.06
C PHE A 104 3.95 6.53 0.63
N TYR A 105 4.94 7.39 0.36
CA TYR A 105 6.20 7.43 1.12
C TYR A 105 5.94 7.88 2.56
N ARG A 106 6.42 7.11 3.53
CA ARG A 106 6.26 7.40 4.97
C ARG A 106 7.58 7.85 5.57
N PRO A 107 7.78 9.15 5.89
CA PRO A 107 9.06 9.68 6.37
C PRO A 107 9.61 8.95 7.60
N GLU A 108 8.75 8.50 8.50
CA GLU A 108 9.08 7.73 9.69
C GLU A 108 9.74 6.37 9.38
N ASN A 109 9.54 5.84 8.17
CA ASN A 109 10.12 4.58 7.71
C ASN A 109 11.42 4.74 6.91
N THR A 110 11.94 5.96 6.71
CA THR A 110 13.13 6.23 5.87
C THR A 110 14.30 5.28 6.15
N ALA A 111 14.65 5.09 7.43
CA ALA A 111 15.74 4.20 7.82
C ALA A 111 15.45 2.72 7.49
N ARG A 112 14.19 2.29 7.59
CA ARG A 112 13.76 0.93 7.23
C ARG A 112 13.84 0.72 5.72
N TYR A 113 13.40 1.68 4.92
CA TYR A 113 13.54 1.64 3.46
C TYR A 113 15.02 1.48 3.06
N LEU A 114 15.91 2.27 3.65
CA LEU A 114 17.34 2.21 3.38
C LEU A 114 17.97 0.85 3.73
N ASN A 115 17.69 0.34 4.92
CA ASN A 115 18.21 -0.96 5.36
C ASN A 115 17.71 -2.09 4.45
N TYR A 116 16.42 -2.09 4.12
CA TYR A 116 15.85 -3.13 3.28
C TYR A 116 16.36 -3.05 1.83
N ALA A 117 16.50 -1.85 1.26
CA ALA A 117 17.07 -1.66 -0.07
C ALA A 117 18.53 -2.13 -0.16
N ALA A 118 19.33 -1.92 0.89
CA ALA A 118 20.72 -2.37 0.94
C ALA A 118 20.83 -3.91 0.95
N ASP A 119 19.94 -4.59 1.66
CA ASP A 119 19.89 -6.06 1.72
C ASP A 119 19.22 -6.69 0.49
N ASN A 120 18.43 -5.91 -0.27
CA ASN A 120 17.63 -6.39 -1.40
C ASN A 120 17.80 -5.51 -2.66
N PRO A 121 19.00 -5.45 -3.26
CA PRO A 121 19.29 -4.57 -4.40
C PRO A 121 18.54 -4.92 -5.69
N GLN A 122 17.83 -6.05 -5.72
CA GLN A 122 16.99 -6.46 -6.85
C GLN A 122 15.67 -5.69 -6.94
N TYR A 123 15.21 -5.08 -5.84
CA TYR A 123 13.94 -4.35 -5.82
C TYR A 123 14.12 -2.89 -6.21
N SER A 124 13.12 -2.33 -6.90
CA SER A 124 13.05 -0.89 -7.13
C SER A 124 12.79 -0.13 -5.82
N LEU A 125 13.08 1.17 -5.78
CA LEU A 125 12.79 2.00 -4.60
C LEU A 125 11.30 2.00 -4.25
N GLU A 126 10.44 1.98 -5.26
CA GLU A 126 9.00 1.89 -5.07
C GLU A 126 8.60 0.55 -4.43
N ASP A 127 9.14 -0.57 -4.95
CA ASP A 127 8.88 -1.90 -4.38
C ASP A 127 9.37 -1.99 -2.92
N VAL A 128 10.52 -1.40 -2.62
CA VAL A 128 11.04 -1.31 -1.24
C VAL A 128 10.04 -0.56 -0.35
N VAL A 129 9.53 0.59 -0.79
CA VAL A 129 8.56 1.37 -0.01
C VAL A 129 7.30 0.55 0.25
N VAL A 130 6.75 -0.11 -0.78
CA VAL A 130 5.56 -0.97 -0.64
C VAL A 130 5.80 -2.10 0.34
N ARG A 131 6.89 -2.86 0.18
CA ARG A 131 7.21 -4.02 1.04
C ARG A 131 7.37 -3.60 2.51
N ILE A 132 7.99 -2.46 2.77
CA ILE A 132 8.17 -1.94 4.13
C ILE A 132 6.88 -1.36 4.71
N ASN A 133 6.04 -0.74 3.88
CA ASN A 133 4.71 -0.29 4.30
C ASN A 133 3.79 -1.46 4.67
N ILE A 134 4.00 -2.64 4.08
CA ILE A 134 3.32 -3.90 4.46
C ILE A 134 3.91 -4.48 5.76
N GLY A 135 5.22 -4.30 5.99
CA GLY A 135 5.93 -4.86 7.15
C GLY A 135 6.77 -6.10 6.82
N LEU A 136 7.12 -6.33 5.56
CA LEU A 136 7.85 -7.53 5.11
C LEU A 136 9.34 -7.54 5.49
N ASP A 137 9.85 -6.51 6.17
CA ASP A 137 11.15 -6.50 6.83
C ASP A 137 11.17 -7.21 8.19
N VAL A 138 10.00 -7.59 8.71
CA VAL A 138 9.88 -8.39 9.93
C VAL A 138 9.13 -9.71 9.66
N PRO A 139 9.44 -10.79 10.38
CA PRO A 139 8.75 -12.07 10.19
C PRO A 139 7.24 -11.93 10.38
N PHE A 140 6.46 -12.71 9.62
CA PHE A 140 5.01 -12.81 9.85
C PHE A 140 4.68 -13.16 11.30
N PHE A 141 3.51 -12.70 11.76
CA PHE A 141 3.03 -12.84 13.14
C PHE A 141 3.88 -12.12 14.20
N THR A 142 4.72 -11.17 13.77
CA THR A 142 5.34 -10.18 14.67
C THR A 142 4.60 -8.85 14.52
N ASN A 143 4.65 -8.00 15.56
CA ASN A 143 3.98 -6.70 15.58
C ASN A 143 2.49 -6.79 15.18
N THR A 144 1.76 -7.78 15.67
CA THR A 144 0.35 -7.93 15.32
C THR A 144 -0.49 -6.80 15.93
N HIS A 145 -1.51 -6.38 15.19
CA HIS A 145 -2.44 -5.33 15.56
C HIS A 145 -3.86 -5.89 15.61
N VAL A 146 -4.58 -5.60 16.69
CA VAL A 146 -6.01 -5.91 16.79
C VAL A 146 -6.77 -4.81 16.06
N ILE A 147 -7.63 -5.19 15.10
CA ILE A 147 -8.46 -4.27 14.33
C ILE A 147 -9.50 -3.64 15.26
N GLU A 148 -9.48 -2.30 15.37
CA GLU A 148 -10.42 -1.55 16.21
C GLU A 148 -11.72 -1.23 15.48
N ASP A 149 -11.62 -0.76 14.23
CA ASP A 149 -12.79 -0.49 13.38
C ASP A 149 -13.14 -1.73 12.55
N THR A 150 -14.18 -2.42 12.99
CA THR A 150 -14.71 -3.63 12.33
C THR A 150 -15.94 -3.34 11.49
N SER A 151 -16.24 -2.07 11.24
CA SER A 151 -17.33 -1.62 10.35
C SER A 151 -16.87 -1.37 8.92
N ASP A 152 -15.56 -1.22 8.70
CA ASP A 152 -14.96 -1.10 7.37
C ASP A 152 -14.88 -2.47 6.68
N PHE A 153 -15.61 -2.64 5.58
CA PHE A 153 -15.54 -3.85 4.76
C PHE A 153 -14.18 -4.03 4.07
N GLY A 154 -13.40 -2.95 3.90
CA GLY A 154 -12.04 -3.00 3.39
C GLY A 154 -11.03 -3.59 4.36
N MET A 155 -11.34 -3.69 5.66
CA MET A 155 -10.38 -4.00 6.73
C MET A 155 -9.37 -5.10 6.36
N LEU A 156 -8.09 -4.80 6.51
CA LEU A 156 -7.01 -5.74 6.20
C LEU A 156 -6.90 -6.76 7.34
N ILE A 157 -7.32 -8.00 7.09
CA ILE A 157 -7.18 -9.13 8.02
C ILE A 157 -6.11 -10.05 7.44
N ASN A 158 -5.01 -10.24 8.16
CA ASN A 158 -3.88 -11.04 7.70
C ASN A 158 -2.93 -11.40 8.85
N LYS A 159 -1.69 -11.80 8.52
CA LYS A 159 -0.69 -12.23 9.50
C LYS A 159 -0.18 -11.12 10.43
N TYR A 160 -0.44 -9.86 10.10
CA TYR A 160 -0.12 -8.68 10.93
C TYR A 160 -1.35 -8.05 11.58
N ASN A 161 -2.56 -8.38 11.12
CA ASN A 161 -3.79 -7.73 11.57
C ASN A 161 -4.86 -8.77 11.92
N GLU A 162 -5.29 -8.79 13.18
CA GLU A 162 -6.25 -9.75 13.71
C GLU A 162 -7.55 -9.07 14.14
N LEU A 163 -8.67 -9.73 13.89
CA LEU A 163 -9.95 -9.37 14.47
C LEU A 163 -9.93 -9.57 15.99
N PRO A 164 -10.73 -8.80 16.75
CA PRO A 164 -10.91 -9.04 18.17
C PRO A 164 -11.31 -10.49 18.47
N ALA A 165 -10.78 -11.06 19.55
CA ALA A 165 -11.13 -12.41 19.97
C ALA A 165 -12.65 -12.53 20.20
N GLY A 166 -13.26 -13.54 19.57
CA GLY A 166 -14.71 -13.75 19.62
C GLY A 166 -15.54 -12.76 18.81
N TYR A 167 -14.94 -12.00 17.89
CA TYR A 167 -15.67 -11.16 16.95
C TYR A 167 -16.69 -11.99 16.15
N GLU A 168 -17.90 -11.45 16.02
CA GLU A 168 -18.96 -11.94 15.16
C GLU A 168 -19.55 -10.76 14.36
N PRO A 169 -19.82 -10.93 13.06
CA PRO A 169 -20.46 -9.89 12.26
C PRO A 169 -21.85 -9.53 12.81
N ALA A 170 -22.19 -8.25 12.78
CA ALA A 170 -23.44 -7.75 13.36
C ALA A 170 -24.69 -8.28 12.62
N GLU A 171 -24.62 -8.39 11.29
CA GLU A 171 -25.70 -8.90 10.46
C GLU A 171 -25.18 -10.02 9.54
N LEU A 172 -25.60 -11.24 9.82
CA LEU A 172 -25.37 -12.41 8.97
C LEU A 172 -26.65 -12.78 8.22
N MET A 173 -26.50 -13.23 6.98
CA MET A 173 -27.56 -13.87 6.20
C MET A 173 -27.13 -15.27 5.74
N ILE A 174 -28.10 -16.09 5.31
CA ILE A 174 -27.78 -17.38 4.66
C ILE A 174 -27.01 -17.06 3.37
N THR A 175 -25.85 -17.70 3.17
CA THR A 175 -25.04 -17.52 1.97
C THR A 175 -25.84 -17.89 0.73
N PRO A 176 -25.95 -16.98 -0.26
CA PRO A 176 -26.53 -17.28 -1.56
C PRO A 176 -25.82 -18.41 -2.31
N SER A 177 -26.56 -19.10 -3.18
CA SER A 177 -26.00 -20.16 -4.05
C SER A 177 -25.10 -21.18 -3.32
N PRO A 178 -25.52 -21.73 -2.16
CA PRO A 178 -24.69 -22.68 -1.43
C PRO A 178 -24.48 -23.95 -2.27
N CYS A 179 -23.32 -24.58 -2.13
CA CYS A 179 -23.08 -25.86 -2.75
C CYS A 179 -24.04 -26.92 -2.20
N THR A 180 -24.33 -27.96 -2.98
CA THR A 180 -25.18 -29.08 -2.54
C THR A 180 -24.41 -30.40 -2.59
N ILE A 181 -24.33 -31.10 -1.45
CA ILE A 181 -23.68 -32.41 -1.37
C ILE A 181 -24.35 -33.40 -2.34
N GLY A 182 -23.52 -34.15 -3.07
CA GLY A 182 -23.96 -35.12 -4.07
C GLY A 182 -24.30 -34.51 -5.44
N PHE A 183 -24.33 -33.18 -5.55
CA PHE A 183 -24.46 -32.48 -6.82
C PHE A 183 -23.18 -31.76 -7.21
N HIS A 184 -22.52 -31.07 -6.26
CA HIS A 184 -21.28 -30.34 -6.52
C HIS A 184 -20.09 -31.08 -5.92
N PHE A 185 -19.03 -31.27 -6.71
CA PHE A 185 -17.86 -32.08 -6.34
C PHE A 185 -17.17 -31.60 -5.06
N SER A 186 -17.05 -30.27 -4.90
CA SER A 186 -16.33 -29.63 -3.79
C SER A 186 -17.14 -29.45 -2.51
N CYS A 187 -18.41 -29.87 -2.49
CA CYS A 187 -19.28 -29.59 -1.36
C CYS A 187 -19.04 -30.57 -0.20
N SER A 188 -18.66 -30.03 0.96
CA SER A 188 -18.29 -30.82 2.14
C SER A 188 -19.11 -30.48 3.39
N PHE A 189 -20.05 -29.53 3.31
CA PHE A 189 -20.85 -29.06 4.44
C PHE A 189 -22.35 -29.29 4.19
N ASN A 190 -23.04 -29.78 5.22
CA ASN A 190 -24.50 -29.96 5.22
C ASN A 190 -25.25 -28.84 5.94
N ASP A 191 -24.57 -28.10 6.82
CA ASP A 191 -25.19 -27.02 7.57
C ASP A 191 -25.31 -25.75 6.72
N PRO A 192 -26.34 -24.91 6.94
CA PRO A 192 -26.44 -23.62 6.30
C PRO A 192 -25.18 -22.79 6.55
N GLN A 193 -24.62 -22.25 5.46
CA GLN A 193 -23.52 -21.30 5.53
C GLN A 193 -24.08 -19.89 5.71
N TYR A 194 -23.30 -19.04 6.36
CA TYR A 194 -23.65 -17.65 6.60
C TYR A 194 -22.58 -16.72 6.06
N VAL A 195 -22.97 -15.50 5.73
CA VAL A 195 -22.09 -14.45 5.20
C VAL A 195 -22.54 -13.11 5.79
N GLU A 196 -21.63 -12.14 5.91
CA GLU A 196 -22.04 -10.77 6.22
C GLU A 196 -23.07 -10.32 5.19
N LYS A 197 -24.15 -9.71 5.66
CA LYS A 197 -25.34 -9.46 4.85
C LYS A 197 -25.06 -8.64 3.59
N THR A 198 -24.28 -7.56 3.70
CA THR A 198 -23.94 -6.70 2.56
C THR A 198 -23.12 -7.47 1.54
N ALA A 199 -22.08 -8.18 1.98
CA ALA A 199 -21.27 -9.06 1.14
C ALA A 199 -22.15 -10.15 0.48
N GLY A 200 -23.10 -10.72 1.20
CA GLY A 200 -24.07 -11.70 0.67
C GLY A 200 -24.98 -11.13 -0.41
N GLU A 201 -25.51 -9.93 -0.22
CA GLU A 201 -26.33 -9.25 -1.23
C GLU A 201 -25.55 -8.98 -2.52
N HIS A 202 -24.30 -8.53 -2.40
CA HIS A 202 -23.40 -8.36 -3.55
C HIS A 202 -22.98 -9.68 -4.18
N PHE A 203 -22.76 -10.73 -3.39
CA PHE A 203 -22.45 -12.07 -3.91
C PHE A 203 -23.62 -12.63 -4.73
N GLN A 204 -24.87 -12.42 -4.29
CA GLN A 204 -26.04 -12.82 -5.06
C GLN A 204 -26.07 -12.13 -6.43
N GLN A 205 -25.72 -10.85 -6.51
CA GLN A 205 -25.66 -10.11 -7.77
C GLN A 205 -24.58 -10.67 -8.71
N LEU A 206 -23.39 -10.99 -8.19
CA LEU A 206 -22.33 -11.66 -8.94
C LEU A 206 -22.81 -13.02 -9.48
N VAL A 207 -23.48 -13.82 -8.66
CA VAL A 207 -24.04 -15.12 -9.05
C VAL A 207 -25.12 -14.96 -10.14
N ASP A 208 -26.01 -13.98 -10.00
CA ASP A 208 -27.08 -13.72 -10.97
C ASP A 208 -26.49 -13.32 -12.34
N ALA A 209 -25.49 -12.45 -12.34
CA ALA A 209 -24.77 -12.05 -13.55
C ALA A 209 -24.02 -13.23 -14.19
N ALA A 210 -23.39 -14.08 -13.38
CA ALA A 210 -22.75 -15.30 -13.87
C ALA A 210 -23.76 -16.24 -14.53
N ALA A 211 -24.94 -16.40 -13.92
CA ALA A 211 -26.02 -17.23 -14.47
C ALA A 211 -26.54 -16.70 -15.81
N GLU A 212 -26.63 -15.37 -15.98
CA GLU A 212 -26.96 -14.73 -17.28
C GLU A 212 -25.90 -15.03 -18.36
N ALA A 213 -24.64 -15.16 -17.97
CA ALA A 213 -23.54 -15.60 -18.83
C ALA A 213 -23.49 -17.14 -19.04
N GLY A 214 -24.38 -17.91 -18.40
CA GLY A 214 -24.40 -19.37 -18.47
C GLY A 214 -23.38 -20.06 -17.55
N ILE A 215 -22.81 -19.32 -16.60
CA ILE A 215 -21.79 -19.76 -15.65
C ILE A 215 -22.46 -20.04 -14.31
N LYS A 216 -22.12 -21.16 -13.67
CA LYS A 216 -22.56 -21.45 -12.30
C LYS A 216 -21.46 -21.12 -11.32
N ILE A 217 -21.78 -20.32 -10.30
CA ILE A 217 -20.92 -20.06 -9.14
C ILE A 217 -21.67 -20.55 -7.89
N ASN A 218 -20.99 -21.35 -7.08
CA ASN A 218 -21.55 -21.87 -5.83
C ASN A 218 -20.58 -21.65 -4.67
N ALA A 219 -21.09 -21.13 -3.55
CA ALA A 219 -20.33 -20.98 -2.33
C ALA A 219 -20.09 -22.35 -1.67
N ILE A 220 -18.84 -22.65 -1.32
CA ILE A 220 -18.43 -23.89 -0.64
C ILE A 220 -18.06 -23.65 0.82
N ALA A 221 -17.56 -22.47 1.17
CA ALA A 221 -17.37 -22.01 2.54
C ALA A 221 -17.56 -20.50 2.64
N SER A 222 -18.04 -20.01 3.78
CA SER A 222 -18.25 -18.57 4.05
C SER A 222 -17.85 -18.25 5.49
N TYR A 223 -18.69 -17.59 6.29
CA TYR A 223 -18.40 -17.26 7.68
C TYR A 223 -17.97 -18.49 8.49
N ARG A 224 -16.86 -18.34 9.22
CA ARG A 224 -16.37 -19.29 10.23
C ARG A 224 -16.20 -18.53 11.54
N SER A 225 -16.74 -19.04 12.64
CA SER A 225 -16.50 -18.43 13.94
C SER A 225 -15.02 -18.49 14.32
N TYR A 226 -14.61 -17.64 15.26
CA TYR A 226 -13.26 -17.65 15.83
C TYR A 226 -12.88 -19.06 16.33
N ASP A 227 -13.77 -19.71 17.09
CA ASP A 227 -13.56 -21.05 17.64
C ASP A 227 -13.47 -22.13 16.57
N TYR A 228 -14.24 -22.01 15.48
CA TYR A 228 -14.10 -22.92 14.34
C TYR A 228 -12.71 -22.80 13.73
N GLN A 229 -12.25 -21.57 13.47
CA GLN A 229 -10.93 -21.33 12.88
C GLN A 229 -9.80 -21.78 13.81
N TYR A 230 -9.95 -21.60 15.13
CA TYR A 230 -9.01 -22.13 16.12
C TYR A 230 -8.84 -23.64 15.96
N ASN A 231 -9.95 -24.39 15.95
CA ASN A 231 -9.92 -25.85 15.82
C ASN A 231 -9.34 -26.29 14.46
N LEU A 232 -9.71 -25.61 13.38
CA LEU A 232 -9.21 -25.88 12.03
C LEU A 232 -7.69 -25.69 11.94
N TYR A 233 -7.18 -24.55 12.41
CA TYR A 233 -5.75 -24.27 12.42
C TYR A 233 -4.99 -25.30 13.26
N HIS A 234 -5.46 -25.59 14.48
CA HIS A 234 -4.79 -26.56 15.36
C HIS A 234 -4.82 -27.99 14.83
N TYR A 235 -5.86 -28.36 14.07
CA TYR A 235 -5.89 -29.64 13.37
C TYR A 235 -4.73 -29.75 12.37
N TYR A 236 -4.59 -28.79 11.45
CA TYR A 236 -3.53 -28.83 10.44
C TYR A 236 -2.13 -28.57 11.01
N LEU A 237 -2.03 -27.78 12.07
CA LEU A 237 -0.78 -27.62 12.82
C LEU A 237 -0.26 -28.96 13.35
N ASN A 238 -1.16 -29.80 13.88
CA ASN A 238 -0.80 -31.11 14.42
C ASN A 238 -0.54 -32.15 13.31
N GLU A 239 -1.32 -32.13 12.23
CA GLU A 239 -1.24 -33.13 11.16
C GLU A 239 -0.11 -32.86 10.15
N GLN A 240 0.17 -31.59 9.84
CA GLN A 240 1.05 -31.18 8.74
C GLN A 240 2.22 -30.27 9.19
N GLY A 241 2.18 -29.77 10.43
CA GLY A 241 3.21 -28.90 10.98
C GLY A 241 2.97 -27.41 10.70
N GLN A 242 3.76 -26.57 11.39
CA GLN A 242 3.53 -25.12 11.45
C GLN A 242 3.70 -24.42 10.09
N GLU A 243 4.73 -24.76 9.31
CA GLU A 243 4.99 -24.11 8.02
C GLU A 243 3.81 -24.28 7.05
N TYR A 244 3.29 -25.50 6.94
CA TYR A 244 2.12 -25.79 6.13
C TYR A 244 0.85 -25.12 6.67
N ALA A 245 0.64 -25.20 7.99
CA ALA A 245 -0.52 -24.57 8.63
C ALA A 245 -0.52 -23.06 8.44
N ASP A 246 0.59 -22.37 8.73
CA ASP A 246 0.71 -20.91 8.58
C ASP A 246 0.59 -20.48 7.10
N LEU A 247 0.86 -21.35 6.11
CA LEU A 247 0.76 -21.02 4.68
C LEU A 247 -0.67 -21.11 4.11
N TYR A 248 -1.49 -22.05 4.59
CA TYR A 248 -2.83 -22.33 4.03
C TYR A 248 -3.99 -22.16 5.03
N TYR A 249 -3.69 -22.10 6.32
CA TYR A 249 -4.70 -22.04 7.38
C TYR A 249 -4.39 -20.85 8.28
N ALA A 250 -5.10 -19.75 8.07
CA ALA A 250 -4.96 -18.58 8.91
C ALA A 250 -5.21 -18.91 10.40
N ARG A 251 -4.46 -18.25 11.28
CA ARG A 251 -4.68 -18.33 12.73
C ARG A 251 -6.04 -17.74 13.11
N PRO A 252 -6.65 -18.13 14.23
CA PRO A 252 -7.94 -17.57 14.65
C PRO A 252 -7.83 -16.05 14.83
N GLY A 253 -8.82 -15.30 14.32
CA GLY A 253 -8.79 -13.84 14.26
C GLY A 253 -8.05 -13.28 13.03
N GLN A 254 -7.17 -14.06 12.41
CA GLN A 254 -6.42 -13.66 11.20
C GLN A 254 -6.97 -14.30 9.92
N SER A 255 -8.08 -15.03 10.02
CA SER A 255 -8.81 -15.58 8.88
C SER A 255 -9.88 -14.60 8.43
N GLU A 256 -9.91 -14.28 7.13
CA GLU A 256 -10.95 -13.41 6.59
C GLU A 256 -12.35 -14.02 6.71
N HIS A 257 -12.47 -15.35 6.77
CA HIS A 257 -13.74 -16.01 7.07
C HIS A 257 -14.30 -15.66 8.45
N ASN A 258 -13.47 -15.22 9.41
CA ASN A 258 -13.95 -14.72 10.70
C ASN A 258 -14.74 -13.41 10.58
N SER A 259 -14.54 -12.65 9.48
CA SER A 259 -15.31 -11.43 9.20
C SER A 259 -16.64 -11.67 8.50
N GLY A 260 -16.85 -12.87 7.93
CA GLY A 260 -17.98 -13.13 7.05
C GLY A 260 -17.90 -12.41 5.69
N LEU A 261 -16.78 -11.75 5.36
CA LEU A 261 -16.54 -11.08 4.08
C LEU A 261 -15.83 -11.97 3.04
N ALA A 262 -15.37 -13.15 3.45
CA ALA A 262 -14.73 -14.12 2.56
C ALA A 262 -15.70 -15.24 2.18
N ILE A 263 -15.68 -15.60 0.89
CA ILE A 263 -16.48 -16.67 0.30
C ILE A 263 -15.57 -17.52 -0.57
N ASP A 264 -15.40 -18.78 -0.20
CA ASP A 264 -14.75 -19.78 -1.04
C ASP A 264 -15.80 -20.29 -2.04
N VAL A 265 -15.45 -20.36 -3.34
CA VAL A 265 -16.39 -20.78 -4.40
C VAL A 265 -15.91 -21.98 -5.21
N THR A 266 -16.86 -22.65 -5.85
CA THR A 266 -16.59 -23.49 -7.02
C THR A 266 -17.35 -22.97 -8.23
N MET A 267 -16.88 -23.31 -9.42
CA MET A 267 -17.49 -22.92 -10.69
C MET A 267 -17.83 -24.16 -11.51
N ASN A 268 -19.02 -24.18 -12.14
CA ASN A 268 -19.44 -25.22 -13.08
C ASN A 268 -19.18 -26.66 -12.59
N ASP A 269 -19.41 -26.90 -11.30
CA ASP A 269 -19.25 -28.20 -10.65
C ASP A 269 -17.79 -28.76 -10.65
N MET A 270 -16.79 -27.91 -10.93
CA MET A 270 -15.37 -28.25 -10.90
C MET A 270 -14.85 -28.49 -9.48
N ASN A 271 -13.66 -29.08 -9.38
CA ASN A 271 -12.89 -29.03 -8.15
C ASN A 271 -12.48 -27.57 -7.87
N TYR A 272 -12.80 -27.07 -6.68
CA TYR A 272 -12.50 -25.69 -6.28
C TYR A 272 -11.00 -25.35 -6.40
N ASN A 273 -10.11 -26.32 -6.19
CA ASN A 273 -8.66 -26.16 -6.37
C ASN A 273 -8.19 -26.14 -7.84
N GLU A 274 -9.11 -26.24 -8.80
CA GLU A 274 -8.83 -26.34 -10.23
C GLU A 274 -9.70 -25.36 -11.04
N ILE A 275 -10.45 -24.47 -10.39
CA ILE A 275 -11.39 -23.59 -11.10
C ILE A 275 -10.68 -22.66 -12.07
N GLU A 276 -9.43 -22.31 -11.79
CA GLU A 276 -8.56 -21.51 -12.64
C GLU A 276 -8.21 -22.17 -13.98
N LEU A 277 -8.36 -23.50 -14.08
CA LEU A 277 -8.22 -24.25 -15.33
C LEU A 277 -9.49 -24.21 -16.19
N GLY A 278 -10.60 -23.74 -15.63
CA GLY A 278 -11.89 -23.65 -16.29
C GLY A 278 -11.94 -22.53 -17.33
N ALA A 279 -12.65 -22.78 -18.44
CA ALA A 279 -12.79 -21.81 -19.53
C ALA A 279 -13.48 -20.50 -19.11
N ASP A 280 -14.30 -20.55 -18.04
CA ASP A 280 -15.09 -19.42 -17.56
C ASP A 280 -14.44 -18.66 -16.40
N TYR A 281 -13.27 -19.09 -15.90
CA TYR A 281 -12.57 -18.39 -14.82
C TYR A 281 -12.16 -16.94 -15.17
N PRO A 282 -11.71 -16.65 -16.42
CA PRO A 282 -11.44 -15.26 -16.81
C PRO A 282 -12.65 -14.33 -16.66
N TRP A 283 -13.88 -14.85 -16.85
CA TRP A 283 -15.11 -14.08 -16.63
C TRP A 283 -15.25 -13.68 -15.17
N LEU A 284 -14.95 -14.59 -14.22
CA LEU A 284 -14.98 -14.27 -12.79
C LEU A 284 -14.00 -13.15 -12.47
N LEU A 285 -12.75 -13.25 -12.96
CA LEU A 285 -11.72 -12.24 -12.71
C LEU A 285 -12.08 -10.87 -13.30
N GLU A 286 -12.71 -10.84 -14.47
CA GLU A 286 -13.14 -9.61 -15.16
C GLU A 286 -14.31 -8.92 -14.44
N HIS A 287 -15.22 -9.67 -13.81
CA HIS A 287 -16.48 -9.14 -13.30
C HIS A 287 -16.59 -9.07 -11.78
N MET A 288 -15.82 -9.82 -11.00
CA MET A 288 -16.00 -9.86 -9.53
C MET A 288 -15.82 -8.48 -8.86
N ALA A 289 -14.96 -7.62 -9.42
CA ALA A 289 -14.73 -6.27 -8.91
C ALA A 289 -15.96 -5.36 -9.04
N ASP A 290 -16.79 -5.57 -10.07
CA ASP A 290 -18.04 -4.84 -10.27
C ASP A 290 -19.04 -5.05 -9.12
N TYR A 291 -18.87 -6.15 -8.38
CA TYR A 291 -19.67 -6.53 -7.22
C TYR A 291 -18.90 -6.41 -5.91
N GLY A 292 -17.73 -5.74 -5.92
CA GLY A 292 -16.96 -5.49 -4.71
C GLY A 292 -16.09 -6.65 -4.21
N PHE A 293 -15.84 -7.66 -5.04
CA PHE A 293 -14.98 -8.80 -4.70
C PHE A 293 -13.62 -8.71 -5.37
N ILE A 294 -12.60 -9.24 -4.67
CA ILE A 294 -11.25 -9.45 -5.20
C ILE A 294 -10.86 -10.92 -5.09
N LEU A 295 -9.94 -11.37 -5.95
CA LEU A 295 -9.18 -12.59 -5.73
C LEU A 295 -8.18 -12.30 -4.60
N ARG A 296 -8.43 -12.87 -3.41
CA ARG A 296 -7.72 -12.42 -2.21
C ARG A 296 -6.25 -12.84 -2.17
N TYR A 297 -5.95 -14.03 -2.70
CA TYR A 297 -4.61 -14.62 -2.70
C TYR A 297 -4.18 -15.01 -4.12
N PRO A 298 -3.74 -14.04 -4.95
CA PRO A 298 -3.19 -14.32 -6.29
C PRO A 298 -1.84 -15.06 -6.25
N GLU A 299 -1.53 -15.80 -7.32
CA GLU A 299 -0.34 -16.67 -7.40
C GLU A 299 0.98 -15.88 -7.32
N ASP A 300 1.04 -14.71 -7.95
CA ASP A 300 2.22 -13.84 -7.99
C ASP A 300 2.35 -12.95 -6.75
N LYS A 301 1.44 -13.08 -5.76
CA LYS A 301 1.39 -12.22 -4.56
C LYS A 301 1.65 -12.94 -3.24
N THR A 302 2.08 -14.20 -3.28
CA THR A 302 2.36 -15.02 -2.09
C THR A 302 3.38 -14.38 -1.13
N GLU A 303 4.38 -13.66 -1.63
CA GLU A 303 5.34 -12.92 -0.80
C GLU A 303 4.71 -11.75 -0.02
N TYR A 304 3.66 -11.13 -0.57
CA TYR A 304 2.99 -9.97 0.01
C TYR A 304 1.90 -10.39 1.00
N THR A 305 1.06 -11.35 0.61
CA THR A 305 -0.05 -11.85 1.43
C THR A 305 0.44 -12.79 2.54
N GLY A 306 1.54 -13.50 2.28
CA GLY A 306 2.04 -14.59 3.12
C GLY A 306 1.24 -15.88 3.00
N PHE A 307 0.21 -15.95 2.16
CA PHE A 307 -0.62 -17.13 1.93
C PHE A 307 -0.34 -17.75 0.57
N GLY A 308 -0.61 -19.05 0.43
CA GLY A 308 -0.55 -19.74 -0.84
C GLY A 308 -1.59 -19.22 -1.85
N TYR A 309 -1.43 -19.58 -3.12
CA TYR A 309 -2.42 -19.26 -4.16
C TYR A 309 -3.76 -19.96 -3.87
N GLU A 310 -4.86 -19.20 -3.90
CA GLU A 310 -6.22 -19.73 -3.73
C GLU A 310 -7.14 -19.14 -4.79
N SER A 311 -7.30 -19.82 -5.92
CA SER A 311 -8.15 -19.37 -7.04
C SER A 311 -9.62 -19.19 -6.66
N TRP A 312 -10.07 -19.88 -5.62
CA TRP A 312 -11.46 -19.91 -5.15
C TRP A 312 -11.82 -18.86 -4.10
N HIS A 313 -10.84 -18.19 -3.49
CA HIS A 313 -11.07 -17.36 -2.31
C HIS A 313 -11.40 -15.91 -2.70
N LEU A 314 -12.70 -15.58 -2.66
CA LEU A 314 -13.20 -14.25 -2.92
C LEU A 314 -13.31 -13.46 -1.61
N ARG A 315 -12.80 -12.23 -1.59
CA ARG A 315 -12.94 -11.30 -0.46
C ARG A 315 -13.76 -10.08 -0.88
N TYR A 316 -14.84 -9.80 -0.16
CA TYR A 316 -15.61 -8.56 -0.32
C TYR A 316 -14.89 -7.39 0.37
N VAL A 317 -14.66 -6.32 -0.37
CA VAL A 317 -14.01 -5.07 0.10
C VAL A 317 -14.81 -3.82 -0.30
N GLY A 318 -15.98 -4.00 -0.90
CA GLY A 318 -16.74 -2.93 -1.57
C GLY A 318 -16.19 -2.60 -2.96
N GLU A 319 -17.04 -2.04 -3.81
CA GLU A 319 -16.74 -1.82 -5.23
C GLU A 319 -15.53 -0.91 -5.49
N GLU A 320 -15.36 0.15 -4.70
CA GLU A 320 -14.29 1.13 -4.92
C GLU A 320 -12.91 0.50 -4.72
N ILE A 321 -12.72 -0.21 -3.61
CA ILE A 321 -11.44 -0.90 -3.33
C ILE A 321 -11.24 -2.04 -4.33
N ALA A 322 -12.28 -2.83 -4.61
CA ALA A 322 -12.16 -3.97 -5.49
C ALA A 322 -11.71 -3.58 -6.91
N LYS A 323 -12.30 -2.49 -7.46
CA LYS A 323 -11.90 -1.96 -8.77
C LYS A 323 -10.44 -1.53 -8.79
N VAL A 324 -9.99 -0.76 -7.79
CA VAL A 324 -8.59 -0.32 -7.72
C VAL A 324 -7.63 -1.52 -7.62
N VAL A 325 -7.93 -2.49 -6.75
CA VAL A 325 -7.10 -3.69 -6.56
C VAL A 325 -6.99 -4.48 -7.86
N MET A 326 -8.12 -4.76 -8.52
CA MET A 326 -8.16 -5.59 -9.71
C MET A 326 -7.57 -4.90 -10.95
N GLU A 327 -7.83 -3.60 -11.15
CA GLU A 327 -7.28 -2.83 -12.29
C GLU A 327 -5.76 -2.71 -12.24
N ASN A 328 -5.17 -2.69 -11.04
CA ASN A 328 -3.72 -2.54 -10.86
C ASN A 328 -2.98 -3.87 -10.67
N ASN A 329 -3.68 -5.01 -10.71
CA ASN A 329 -3.12 -6.32 -10.38
C ASN A 329 -2.40 -6.31 -9.00
N TRP A 330 -3.07 -5.75 -8.00
CA TRP A 330 -2.59 -5.70 -6.62
C TRP A 330 -3.25 -6.77 -5.76
N CYS A 331 -2.63 -7.11 -4.64
CA CYS A 331 -3.32 -7.69 -3.49
C CYS A 331 -3.80 -6.60 -2.51
N LEU A 332 -4.61 -6.97 -1.53
CA LEU A 332 -5.16 -6.01 -0.56
C LEU A 332 -4.05 -5.34 0.28
N GLU A 333 -2.98 -6.07 0.61
CA GLU A 333 -1.80 -5.53 1.27
C GLU A 333 -1.14 -4.40 0.47
N GLU A 334 -0.97 -4.59 -0.85
CA GLU A 334 -0.40 -3.56 -1.73
C GLU A 334 -1.30 -2.33 -1.80
N TYR A 335 -2.63 -2.50 -1.85
CA TYR A 335 -3.57 -1.38 -1.84
C TYR A 335 -3.36 -0.51 -0.59
N TYR A 336 -3.35 -1.10 0.61
CA TYR A 336 -3.14 -0.37 1.86
C TYR A 336 -1.72 0.22 1.98
N ALA A 337 -0.71 -0.45 1.43
CA ALA A 337 0.65 0.04 1.39
C ALA A 337 0.84 1.27 0.49
N ARG A 338 -0.07 1.46 -0.48
CA ARG A 338 -0.08 2.53 -1.49
C ARG A 338 -1.10 3.63 -1.21
N MET A 339 -1.80 3.56 -0.08
CA MET A 339 -2.70 4.64 0.32
C MET A 339 -1.95 5.96 0.49
N ASP A 340 -2.50 7.00 -0.11
CA ASP A 340 -1.97 8.35 -0.07
C ASP A 340 -1.89 8.87 1.38
N VAL A 341 -0.68 9.22 1.82
CA VAL A 341 -0.41 9.76 3.16
C VAL A 341 -0.22 11.28 3.16
N THR A 342 -0.42 11.94 2.01
CA THR A 342 -0.23 13.39 1.84
C THR A 342 -1.51 14.22 2.03
N LYS A 343 -2.65 13.57 2.26
CA LYS A 343 -3.98 14.21 2.40
C LYS A 343 -4.31 14.69 3.80
#